data_AF-A0A8T3RHD9-F1
#
_entry.id   AF-A0A8T3RHD9-F1
#
_cell.length_a   1.000
_cell.length_b   1.000
_cell.length_c   1.000
_cell.angle_alpha   90.00
_cell.angle_beta   90.00
_cell.angle_gamma   90.00
#
_symmetry.space_group_name_H-M   'P 1'
#
loop_
_entity.id
_entity.type
_entity.pdbx_description
1 polymer ?
#
loop_
_entity_poly.entity_id
_entity_poly.type
_entity_poly.pdbx_seq_one_letter_code
_entity_poly.pdbx_strand_id
1 'polypeptide(L)'
;MHRLAGIRISLADALAIQGGIVCFVGAGGKKSTLYRLAAACPGRVAVTATVHIPPFPEALKAHRIVAEYGTLLEAVRHTRMHRTVALAQPSSKPGRLRGLAPSEVPHIHEAGAFDMTLVKADGARSRLIKAPAPDEPQLPEHASTVVPIVSARAIGERLSDSIAHR
;
A
#
# COMPACT_ATOMS: atom_id res chain seq x y z
N MET A 1 -42.17 9.72 -1.09
CA MET A 1 -40.95 9.00 -1.55
C MET A 1 -39.79 9.98 -1.61
N HIS A 2 -39.08 10.18 -0.49
CA HIS A 2 -37.86 10.99 -0.50
C HIS A 2 -36.71 10.14 -1.05
N ARG A 3 -36.29 10.40 -2.30
CA ARG A 3 -34.97 9.97 -2.76
C ARG A 3 -33.95 10.77 -1.96
N LEU A 4 -33.30 10.12 -1.00
CA LEU A 4 -32.00 10.59 -0.54
C LEU A 4 -31.12 10.62 -1.79
N ALA A 5 -30.74 11.82 -2.23
CA ALA A 5 -29.68 12.00 -3.20
C ALA A 5 -28.43 11.38 -2.57
N GLY A 6 -28.14 10.13 -2.93
CA GLY A 6 -27.06 9.37 -2.33
C GLY A 6 -25.75 10.10 -2.58
N ILE A 7 -25.13 10.62 -1.52
CA ILE A 7 -23.79 11.18 -1.57
C ILE A 7 -22.89 10.05 -2.08
N ARG A 8 -22.38 10.18 -3.32
CA ARG A 8 -21.37 9.27 -3.85
C ARG A 8 -20.03 9.64 -3.22
N ILE A 9 -19.77 9.09 -2.03
CA ILE A 9 -18.48 9.21 -1.35
C ILE A 9 -17.49 8.27 -2.07
N SER A 10 -16.35 8.79 -2.53
CA SER A 10 -15.30 7.92 -3.10
C SER A 10 -14.59 7.14 -1.99
N LEU A 11 -13.90 6.05 -2.34
CA LEU A 11 -13.11 5.30 -1.34
C LEU A 11 -11.99 6.17 -0.73
N ALA A 12 -11.44 7.11 -1.49
CA ALA A 12 -10.45 8.05 -0.98
C ALA A 12 -11.06 8.98 0.07
N ASP A 13 -12.25 9.54 -0.22
CA ASP A 13 -12.97 10.43 0.71
C ASP A 13 -13.36 9.69 2.00
N ALA A 14 -13.87 8.46 1.88
CA ALA A 14 -14.24 7.63 3.02
C ALA A 14 -13.05 7.30 3.93
N LEU A 15 -11.83 7.31 3.39
CA LEU A 15 -10.58 7.07 4.11
C LEU A 15 -9.81 8.36 4.44
N ALA A 16 -10.41 9.53 4.18
CA ALA A 16 -9.79 10.85 4.35
C ALA A 16 -8.42 10.99 3.63
N ILE A 17 -8.28 10.35 2.47
CA ILE A 17 -7.05 10.38 1.68
C ILE A 17 -7.07 11.59 0.74
N GLN A 18 -6.07 12.47 0.88
CA GLN A 18 -5.97 13.71 0.09
C GLN A 18 -4.76 13.75 -0.86
N GLY A 19 -3.81 12.82 -0.72
CA GLY A 19 -2.55 12.81 -1.48
C GLY A 19 -1.37 12.41 -0.60
N GLY A 20 -0.16 12.52 -1.14
CA GLY A 20 1.07 12.24 -0.40
C GLY A 20 1.29 10.75 -0.13
N ILE A 21 1.96 10.42 0.97
CA ILE A 21 2.34 9.05 1.31
C ILE A 21 1.28 8.43 2.22
N VAL A 22 0.56 7.42 1.72
CA VAL A 22 -0.56 6.78 2.41
C VAL A 22 -0.19 5.35 2.80
N CYS A 23 -0.21 5.04 4.09
CA CYS A 23 0.24 3.76 4.62
C CYS A 23 -0.94 2.88 5.07
N PHE A 24 -0.98 1.63 4.60
CA PHE A 24 -1.99 0.64 4.99
C PHE A 24 -1.37 -0.36 5.97
N VAL A 25 -1.95 -0.44 7.18
CA VAL A 25 -1.48 -1.28 8.29
C VAL A 25 -2.58 -2.22 8.81
N GLY A 26 -2.23 -3.19 9.65
CA GLY A 26 -3.18 -4.14 10.22
C GLY A 26 -3.37 -5.39 9.37
N ALA A 27 -4.58 -5.94 9.28
CA ALA A 27 -4.86 -7.26 8.71
C ALA A 27 -6.21 -7.31 7.96
N GLY A 28 -6.32 -8.25 7.02
CA GLY A 28 -7.41 -8.24 6.02
C GLY A 28 -7.31 -7.07 5.03
N GLY A 29 -7.82 -7.24 3.81
CA GLY A 29 -8.11 -6.14 2.86
C GLY A 29 -6.96 -5.29 2.30
N LYS A 30 -5.83 -5.07 2.99
CA LYS A 30 -4.80 -4.07 2.67
C LYS A 30 -4.40 -4.01 1.19
N LYS A 31 -4.00 -5.14 0.61
CA LYS A 31 -3.59 -5.20 -0.80
C LYS A 31 -4.74 -4.85 -1.74
N SER A 32 -5.92 -5.37 -1.47
CA SER A 32 -7.11 -5.12 -2.28
C SER A 32 -7.54 -3.65 -2.19
N THR A 33 -7.52 -3.05 -1.01
CA THR A 33 -7.77 -1.61 -0.81
C THR A 33 -6.74 -0.78 -1.54
N LEU A 34 -5.46 -1.11 -1.37
CA LEU A 34 -4.34 -0.44 -2.03
C LEU A 34 -4.50 -0.45 -3.56
N TYR A 35 -4.75 -1.62 -4.17
CA TYR A 35 -4.91 -1.71 -5.63
C TYR A 35 -6.17 -1.02 -6.15
N ARG A 36 -7.26 -1.01 -5.37
CA ARG A 36 -8.47 -0.26 -5.73
C ARG A 36 -8.22 1.25 -5.72
N LEU A 37 -7.54 1.76 -4.70
CA LEU A 37 -7.16 3.18 -4.65
C LEU A 37 -6.19 3.53 -5.78
N ALA A 38 -5.22 2.68 -6.09
CA ALA A 38 -4.33 2.89 -7.22
C ALA A 38 -5.08 3.04 -8.55
N ALA A 39 -6.19 2.32 -8.73
CA ALA A 39 -7.04 2.43 -9.92
C ALA A 39 -7.98 3.65 -9.88
N ALA A 40 -8.42 4.08 -8.70
CA ALA A 40 -9.50 5.07 -8.54
C ALA A 40 -9.02 6.52 -8.28
N CYS A 41 -7.89 6.71 -7.61
CA CYS A 41 -7.42 8.06 -7.24
C CYS A 41 -6.96 8.85 -8.48
N PRO A 42 -7.30 10.14 -8.65
CA PRO A 42 -6.71 10.93 -9.72
C PRO A 42 -5.19 11.10 -9.54
N GLY A 43 -4.51 11.56 -10.58
CA GLY A 43 -3.06 11.82 -10.53
C GLY A 43 -2.18 10.59 -10.71
N ARG A 44 -0.87 10.80 -10.53
CA ARG A 44 0.18 9.79 -10.60
C ARG A 44 0.34 9.08 -9.27
N VAL A 45 0.29 7.76 -9.31
CA VAL A 45 0.26 6.90 -8.13
C VAL A 45 1.43 5.93 -8.13
N ALA A 46 2.22 5.96 -7.06
CA ALA A 46 3.15 4.88 -6.73
C ALA A 46 2.45 3.83 -5.86
N VAL A 47 2.77 2.56 -6.11
CA VAL A 47 2.34 1.41 -5.31
C VAL A 47 3.58 0.69 -4.80
N THR A 48 3.72 0.60 -3.49
CA THR A 48 4.89 -0.04 -2.87
C THR A 48 4.56 -0.66 -1.51
N ALA A 49 5.58 -1.18 -0.84
CA ALA A 49 5.51 -1.72 0.51
C ALA A 49 6.82 -1.44 1.25
N THR A 50 6.77 -1.32 2.57
CA THR A 50 7.98 -1.33 3.44
C THR A 50 8.23 -2.70 4.06
N VAL A 51 7.38 -3.65 3.73
CA VAL A 51 7.49 -5.06 4.12
C VAL A 51 7.51 -5.94 2.87
N HIS A 52 7.87 -7.21 3.03
CA HIS A 52 7.80 -8.15 1.92
C HIS A 52 6.36 -8.25 1.37
N ILE A 53 6.22 -8.23 0.05
CA ILE A 53 4.93 -8.28 -0.67
C ILE A 53 4.99 -9.36 -1.76
N PRO A 54 3.88 -10.02 -2.12
CA PRO A 54 3.85 -10.84 -3.33
C PRO A 54 4.08 -9.98 -4.58
N PRO A 55 4.43 -10.59 -5.74
CA PRO A 55 4.46 -9.89 -7.01
C PRO A 55 3.18 -9.09 -7.29
N PHE A 56 3.34 -7.92 -7.90
CA PHE A 56 2.22 -7.07 -8.26
C PHE A 56 1.34 -7.77 -9.31
N PRO A 57 0.01 -7.83 -9.14
CA PRO A 57 -0.87 -8.52 -10.08
C PRO A 57 -1.01 -7.75 -11.41
N GLU A 58 -1.29 -8.45 -12.52
CA GLU A 58 -1.55 -7.84 -13.84
C GLU A 58 -2.75 -6.91 -13.84
N ALA A 59 -3.76 -7.25 -13.04
CA ALA A 59 -4.93 -6.40 -12.82
C ALA A 59 -4.60 -4.99 -12.29
N LEU A 60 -3.41 -4.77 -11.71
CA LEU A 60 -2.98 -3.43 -11.27
C LEU A 60 -2.68 -2.48 -12.45
N LYS A 61 -2.37 -3.02 -13.64
CA LYS A 61 -2.03 -2.24 -14.85
C LYS A 61 -0.98 -1.14 -14.61
N ALA A 62 0.00 -1.42 -13.73
CA ALA A 62 1.08 -0.51 -13.40
C ALA A 62 2.33 -0.79 -14.25
N HIS A 63 3.12 0.25 -14.52
CA HIS A 63 4.52 0.08 -14.91
C HIS A 63 5.30 -0.47 -13.72
N ARG A 64 5.93 -1.63 -13.85
CA ARG A 64 6.57 -2.33 -12.74
C ARG A 64 8.07 -2.17 -12.81
N ILE A 65 8.68 -1.78 -11.69
CA ILE A 65 10.13 -1.72 -11.55
C ILE A 65 10.51 -2.52 -10.31
N VAL A 66 11.35 -3.52 -10.52
CA VAL A 66 11.96 -4.31 -9.45
C VAL A 66 13.47 -4.20 -9.60
N ALA A 67 14.09 -3.38 -8.75
CA ALA A 67 15.52 -3.11 -8.79
C ALA A 67 16.03 -2.72 -7.41
N GLU A 68 17.35 -2.64 -7.23
CA GLU A 68 17.93 -2.09 -6.01
C GLU A 68 17.66 -0.59 -5.88
N TYR A 69 17.73 -0.05 -4.66
CA TYR A 69 17.24 1.30 -4.33
C TYR A 69 17.80 2.39 -5.25
N GLY A 70 19.12 2.43 -5.47
CA GLY A 70 19.73 3.45 -6.34
C GLY A 70 19.16 3.41 -7.76
N THR A 71 18.98 2.21 -8.32
CA THR A 71 18.40 2.01 -9.65
C THR A 71 16.90 2.33 -9.67
N LEU A 72 16.15 2.00 -8.61
CA LEU A 72 14.74 2.42 -8.48
C LEU A 72 14.61 3.93 -8.49
N LEU A 73 15.47 4.63 -7.73
CA LEU A 73 15.45 6.08 -7.59
C LEU A 73 15.76 6.81 -8.90
N GLU A 74 16.63 6.24 -9.73
CA GLU A 74 16.88 6.76 -11.08
C GLU A 74 15.72 6.42 -12.02
N ALA A 75 15.35 5.14 -12.11
CA ALA A 75 14.34 4.66 -13.04
C ALA A 75 12.99 5.37 -12.85
N VAL A 76 12.59 5.64 -11.61
CA VAL A 76 11.29 6.28 -11.31
C VAL A 76 11.16 7.67 -11.92
N ARG A 77 12.27 8.41 -12.11
CA ARG A 77 12.30 9.74 -12.75
C ARG A 77 11.86 9.68 -14.21
N HIS A 78 12.06 8.53 -14.86
CA HIS A 78 11.73 8.28 -16.25
C HIS A 78 10.33 7.69 -16.46
N THR A 79 9.54 7.53 -15.39
CA THR A 79 8.19 6.93 -15.46
C THR A 79 7.06 7.96 -15.60
N ARG A 80 7.36 9.21 -15.99
CA ARG A 80 6.37 10.30 -16.03
C ARG A 80 5.21 10.04 -16.99
N MET A 81 5.43 9.26 -18.04
CA MET A 81 4.40 8.80 -18.98
C MET A 81 3.43 7.77 -18.39
N HIS A 82 3.76 7.18 -17.23
CA HIS A 82 2.92 6.20 -16.56
C HIS A 82 2.16 6.84 -15.40
N ARG A 83 0.83 6.65 -15.41
CA ARG A 83 -0.02 7.06 -14.30
C ARG A 83 0.29 6.25 -13.05
N THR A 84 0.41 4.93 -13.16
CA THR A 84 0.61 4.04 -12.02
C THR A 84 1.92 3.30 -12.15
N VAL A 85 2.74 3.36 -11.10
CA VAL A 85 4.06 2.73 -11.05
C VAL A 85 4.14 1.86 -9.81
N ALA A 86 4.50 0.58 -9.96
CA ALA A 86 4.63 -0.36 -8.87
C ALA A 86 6.12 -0.67 -8.63
N LEU A 87 6.57 -0.42 -7.40
CA LEU A 87 7.99 -0.36 -7.04
C LEU A 87 8.28 -1.33 -5.90
N ALA A 88 9.30 -2.16 -6.08
CA ALA A 88 9.81 -3.05 -5.04
C ALA A 88 11.29 -3.36 -5.30
N GLN A 89 11.97 -3.97 -4.32
CA GLN A 89 13.32 -4.47 -4.48
C GLN A 89 13.33 -6.00 -4.70
N PRO A 90 14.40 -6.55 -5.32
CA PRO A 90 14.60 -7.99 -5.40
C PRO A 90 14.56 -8.64 -4.01
N SER A 91 14.12 -9.89 -3.94
CA SER A 91 14.08 -10.64 -2.68
C SER A 91 14.63 -12.04 -2.91
N SER A 92 15.41 -12.51 -1.94
CA SER A 92 15.90 -13.90 -1.91
C SER A 92 14.81 -14.91 -1.54
N LYS A 93 13.65 -14.45 -1.03
CA LYS A 93 12.52 -15.32 -0.68
C LYS A 93 11.69 -15.64 -1.93
N PRO A 94 11.49 -16.93 -2.28
CA PRO A 94 10.68 -17.32 -3.42
C PRO A 94 9.26 -16.75 -3.36
N GLY A 95 8.76 -16.27 -4.50
CA GLY A 95 7.39 -15.72 -4.63
C GLY A 95 7.15 -14.43 -3.84
N ARG A 96 8.21 -13.73 -3.41
CA ARG A 96 8.13 -12.46 -2.68
C ARG A 96 9.07 -11.43 -3.27
N LEU A 97 8.63 -10.18 -3.24
CA LEU A 97 9.42 -8.98 -3.46
C LEU A 97 9.75 -8.36 -2.10
N ARG A 98 10.93 -7.73 -2.01
CA ARG A 98 11.34 -6.97 -0.83
C ARG A 98 10.69 -5.59 -0.92
N GLY A 99 10.14 -5.12 0.20
CA GLY A 99 9.68 -3.74 0.30
C GLY A 99 10.86 -2.78 0.36
N LEU A 100 10.61 -1.50 0.12
CA LEU A 100 11.57 -0.42 0.31
C LEU A 100 11.85 -0.24 1.80
N ALA A 101 13.03 0.26 2.17
CA ALA A 101 13.21 0.75 3.53
C ALA A 101 12.27 1.95 3.78
N PRO A 102 11.74 2.16 5.01
CA PRO A 102 10.87 3.29 5.29
C PRO A 102 11.47 4.66 4.90
N SER A 103 12.79 4.81 5.02
CA SER A 103 13.53 6.02 4.64
C SER A 103 13.66 6.22 3.13
N GLU A 104 13.44 5.20 2.30
CA GLU A 104 13.53 5.29 0.83
C GLU A 104 12.24 5.81 0.20
N VAL A 105 11.10 5.62 0.88
CA VAL A 105 9.77 5.95 0.34
C VAL A 105 9.62 7.44 0.01
N PRO A 106 10.03 8.39 0.87
CA PRO A 106 9.93 9.82 0.54
C PRO A 106 10.75 10.21 -0.69
N HIS A 107 11.98 9.70 -0.82
CA HIS A 107 12.83 9.99 -1.98
C HIS A 107 12.22 9.47 -3.28
N ILE A 108 11.62 8.29 -3.24
CA ILE A 108 10.91 7.72 -4.39
C ILE A 108 9.65 8.53 -4.72
N HIS A 109 8.91 8.98 -3.71
CA HIS A 109 7.74 9.84 -3.88
C HIS A 109 8.11 11.13 -4.63
N GLU A 110 9.17 11.81 -4.17
CA GLU A 110 9.65 13.07 -4.72
C GLU A 110 10.29 12.90 -6.12
N ALA A 111 11.27 11.99 -6.26
CA ALA A 111 11.97 11.76 -7.52
C ALA A 111 11.00 11.31 -8.62
N GLY A 112 10.00 10.52 -8.23
CA GLY A 112 8.95 10.06 -9.10
C GLY A 112 7.89 11.11 -9.40
N ALA A 113 7.84 12.26 -8.72
CA ALA A 113 6.79 13.28 -8.82
C ALA A 113 5.37 12.66 -8.77
N PHE A 114 5.13 11.85 -7.74
CA PHE A 114 3.83 11.23 -7.51
C PHE A 114 2.91 12.14 -6.72
N ASP A 115 1.64 12.20 -7.12
CA ASP A 115 0.61 12.85 -6.30
C ASP A 115 0.28 11.99 -5.07
N MET A 116 0.47 10.67 -5.19
CA MET A 116 0.18 9.72 -4.12
C MET A 116 1.13 8.51 -4.15
N THR A 117 1.66 8.13 -2.99
CA THR A 117 2.41 6.88 -2.80
C THR A 117 1.67 5.99 -1.83
N LEU A 118 1.07 4.90 -2.34
CA LEU A 118 0.35 3.92 -1.55
C LEU A 118 1.30 2.83 -1.05
N VAL A 119 1.46 2.77 0.27
CA VAL A 119 2.45 1.92 0.94
C VAL A 119 1.74 0.85 1.76
N LYS A 120 2.02 -0.42 1.49
CA LYS A 120 1.71 -1.47 2.46
C LYS A 120 2.80 -1.50 3.53
N ALA A 121 2.49 -1.01 4.73
CA ALA A 121 3.47 -0.81 5.80
C ALA A 121 3.51 -1.93 6.85
N ASP A 122 2.73 -2.99 6.63
CA ASP A 122 2.61 -4.09 7.59
C ASP A 122 2.36 -5.46 6.93
N GLY A 123 3.00 -6.48 7.47
CA GLY A 123 2.87 -7.88 7.06
C GLY A 123 1.97 -8.67 8.00
N ALA A 124 0.73 -8.97 7.57
CA ALA A 124 -0.21 -9.77 8.38
C ALA A 124 -0.32 -11.26 7.99
N ARG A 125 0.57 -11.79 7.13
CA ARG A 125 0.53 -13.18 6.60
C ARG A 125 -0.87 -13.69 6.18
N SER A 126 -1.67 -12.81 5.57
CA SER A 126 -3.06 -13.09 5.14
C SER A 126 -4.03 -13.47 6.28
N ARG A 127 -3.73 -13.08 7.52
CA ARG A 127 -4.63 -13.16 8.67
C ARG A 127 -5.68 -12.04 8.69
N LEU A 128 -6.69 -12.21 9.53
CA LEU A 128 -7.87 -11.34 9.61
C LEU A 128 -7.64 -10.14 10.54
N ILE A 129 -6.92 -10.35 11.64
CA ILE A 129 -6.50 -9.31 12.60
C ILE A 129 -5.00 -9.41 12.87
N LYS A 130 -4.39 -8.34 13.40
CA LYS A 130 -3.00 -8.36 13.84
C LYS A 130 -2.81 -7.52 15.10
N ALA A 131 -1.96 -8.00 16.00
CA ALA A 131 -1.30 -7.21 17.02
C ALA A 131 0.12 -6.85 16.53
N PRO A 132 0.48 -5.56 16.38
CA PRO A 132 1.82 -5.18 15.90
C PRO A 132 2.96 -5.64 16.83
N ALA A 133 4.11 -5.97 16.26
CA ALA A 133 5.37 -6.13 17.00
C ALA A 133 5.96 -4.75 17.42
N PRO A 134 6.95 -4.70 18.35
CA PRO A 134 7.56 -3.43 18.78
C PRO A 134 8.19 -2.61 17.66
N ASP A 135 8.68 -3.27 16.61
CA ASP A 135 9.26 -2.66 15.41
C ASP A 135 8.20 -2.40 14.32
N GLU A 136 6.91 -2.57 14.59
CA GLU A 136 5.84 -2.39 13.62
C GLU A 136 4.80 -1.35 14.08
N PRO A 137 4.11 -0.69 13.14
CA PRO A 137 4.27 -0.78 11.68
C PRO A 137 5.52 -0.08 11.14
N GLN A 138 6.03 -0.55 10.00
CA GLN A 138 7.22 0.01 9.34
C GLN A 138 6.83 1.25 8.53
N LEU A 139 6.52 2.35 9.22
CA LEU A 139 6.03 3.59 8.61
C LEU A 139 7.18 4.47 8.09
N PRO A 140 7.06 5.08 6.90
CA PRO A 140 7.97 6.13 6.45
C PRO A 140 7.76 7.42 7.25
N GLU A 141 8.82 8.22 7.38
CA GLU A 141 8.86 9.44 8.21
C GLU A 141 7.81 10.51 7.79
N HIS A 142 7.39 10.51 6.53
CA HIS A 142 6.47 11.50 5.96
C HIS A 142 5.13 10.90 5.54
N ALA A 143 4.62 9.91 6.28
CA ALA A 143 3.29 9.36 6.07
C ALA A 143 2.21 10.45 6.28
N SER A 144 1.54 10.86 5.20
CA SER A 144 0.45 11.84 5.21
C SER A 144 -0.83 11.26 5.80
N THR A 145 -1.06 9.95 5.62
CA THR A 145 -2.24 9.25 6.15
C THR A 145 -1.88 7.81 6.50
N VAL A 146 -2.31 7.34 7.67
CA VAL A 146 -2.20 5.93 8.05
C VAL A 146 -3.61 5.34 8.12
N VAL A 147 -3.86 4.32 7.30
CA VAL A 147 -5.15 3.63 7.18
C VAL A 147 -5.04 2.26 7.86
N PRO A 148 -5.47 2.13 9.13
CA PRO A 148 -5.57 0.84 9.79
C PRO A 148 -6.70 0.03 9.18
N ILE A 149 -6.42 -1.23 8.83
CA ILE A 149 -7.41 -2.15 8.29
C ILE A 149 -7.52 -3.35 9.20
N VAL A 150 -8.77 -3.71 9.50
CA VAL A 150 -9.14 -4.93 10.22
C VAL A 150 -10.19 -5.65 9.38
N SER A 151 -10.07 -6.98 9.27
CA SER A 151 -11.07 -7.76 8.57
C SER A 151 -12.36 -7.84 9.38
N ALA A 152 -13.48 -7.37 8.82
CA ALA A 152 -14.80 -7.58 9.42
C ALA A 152 -15.13 -9.07 9.65
N ARG A 153 -14.52 -9.98 8.88
CA ARG A 153 -14.64 -11.44 9.08
C ARG A 153 -14.09 -11.95 10.42
N ALA A 154 -13.35 -11.12 11.17
CA ALA A 154 -12.89 -11.50 12.49
C ALA A 154 -13.91 -11.24 13.59
N ILE A 155 -14.96 -10.47 13.31
CA ILE A 155 -15.98 -10.12 14.31
C ILE A 155 -16.75 -11.39 14.66
N GLY A 156 -16.80 -11.71 15.96
CA GLY A 156 -17.45 -12.92 16.48
C GLY A 156 -16.59 -14.20 16.41
N GLU A 157 -15.40 -14.13 15.83
CA GLU A 157 -14.50 -15.28 15.72
C GLU A 157 -13.61 -15.45 16.97
N ARG A 158 -13.27 -16.70 17.30
CA ARG A 158 -12.32 -16.99 18.38
C ARG A 158 -10.89 -16.72 17.95
N LEU A 159 -10.09 -16.13 18.83
CA LEU A 159 -8.67 -15.89 18.56
C LEU A 159 -7.92 -17.22 18.36
N SER A 160 -7.18 -17.30 17.25
CA SER A 160 -6.31 -18.43 16.91
C SER A 160 -5.25 -18.00 15.91
N ASP A 161 -4.19 -18.80 15.73
CA ASP A 161 -3.08 -18.53 14.80
C ASP A 161 -3.50 -18.51 13.31
N SER A 162 -4.71 -18.98 12.98
CA SER A 162 -5.28 -18.88 11.62
C SER A 162 -6.05 -17.57 11.40
N ILE A 163 -6.48 -16.90 12.48
CA ILE A 163 -7.27 -15.67 12.47
C ILE A 163 -6.41 -14.44 12.79
N ALA A 164 -5.55 -14.55 13.80
CA ALA A 164 -4.71 -13.46 14.29
C ALA A 164 -3.26 -13.63 13.85
N HIS A 165 -2.62 -12.51 13.53
CA HIS A 165 -1.17 -12.42 13.39
C HIS A 165 -0.57 -11.64 14.57
N ARG A 166 0.68 -11.99 14.90
CA ARG A 166 1.58 -11.23 15.78
C ARG A 166 2.76 -10.82 14.92
#